data_AF-A0A963GZ59-F1
#
_entry.id   AF-A0A963GZ59-F1
#
_cell.length_a   1.000
_cell.length_b   1.000
_cell.length_c   1.000
_cell.angle_alpha   90.00
_cell.angle_beta   90.00
_cell.angle_gamma   90.00
#
_symmetry.space_group_name_H-M   'P 1'
#
loop_
_entity.id
_entity.type
_entity.pdbx_description
1 polymer ?
#
loop_
_entity_poly.entity_id
_entity_poly.type
_entity_poly.pdbx_seq_one_letter_code
_entity_poly.pdbx_strand_id
1 'polypeptide(L)'
;MAYQNYINLTDDELDKPIYRIMPVSRLLQCLEEQRLVLVPPIKWDDPFENWLLSSRVKLSSTGELGDMESIRNKVYGQCWTQHRETDAMWRIYSSDTNGAKVKTTPRKLLEALKADTPQFSDVSCFIGKVRYQTQKQLVSSLKSLDLFNTNGSGVAKSLLYKRREFSHEREVRIVYTEGTGAIHPFTIDPNSIFDEIVFDPRVDKHLFSAYKTAVVAKGFPGRVDQSVLYKPPAELLIRI
;
A
#
# COMPACT_ATOMS: atom_id res chain seq x y z
N MET A 1 -1.36 21.96 -17.07
CA MET A 1 -1.93 21.55 -15.78
C MET A 1 -0.88 20.67 -15.10
N ALA A 2 -0.54 20.92 -13.83
CA ALA A 2 0.37 20.03 -13.12
C ALA A 2 -0.38 18.72 -12.80
N TYR A 3 0.16 17.59 -13.26
CA TYR A 3 -0.38 16.28 -12.93
C TYR A 3 -0.23 15.99 -11.44
N GLN A 4 -1.24 15.35 -10.83
CA GLN A 4 -1.30 15.14 -9.38
C GLN A 4 -1.14 13.66 -9.04
N ASN A 5 0.03 13.08 -9.30
CA ASN A 5 0.33 11.68 -8.94
C ASN A 5 0.45 11.48 -7.43
N TYR A 6 0.88 12.52 -6.70
CA TYR A 6 0.94 12.54 -5.24
C TYR A 6 -0.35 13.18 -4.68
N ILE A 7 -1.14 12.40 -3.94
CA ILE A 7 -2.45 12.83 -3.43
C ILE A 7 -2.41 12.90 -1.90
N ASN A 8 -2.80 14.04 -1.32
CA ASN A 8 -2.82 14.26 0.14
C ASN A 8 -1.47 14.09 0.85
N LEU A 9 -0.36 14.16 0.10
CA LEU A 9 1.00 14.11 0.61
C LEU A 9 1.65 15.48 0.41
N THR A 10 2.36 15.99 1.41
CA THR A 10 3.23 17.16 1.26
C THR A 10 4.60 16.74 0.71
N ASP A 11 5.40 17.67 0.18
CA ASP A 11 6.75 17.38 -0.32
C ASP A 11 7.62 16.70 0.76
N ASP A 12 7.56 17.18 1.99
CA ASP A 12 8.25 16.59 3.15
C ASP A 12 7.80 15.15 3.48
N GLU A 13 6.61 14.72 3.02
CA GLU A 13 6.11 13.36 3.25
C GLU A 13 6.55 12.38 2.16
N LEU A 14 7.01 12.86 1.01
CA LEU A 14 7.36 12.01 -0.14
C LEU A 14 8.57 11.12 0.12
N ASP A 15 9.46 11.58 1.01
CA ASP A 15 10.69 10.89 1.39
C ASP A 15 10.65 10.39 2.84
N LYS A 16 9.48 10.50 3.52
CA LYS A 16 9.27 9.87 4.82
C LYS A 16 9.01 8.37 4.67
N PRO A 17 9.51 7.54 5.60
CA PRO A 17 9.31 6.10 5.55
C PRO A 17 7.84 5.68 5.59
N ILE A 18 7.51 4.72 4.72
CA ILE A 18 6.31 3.91 4.77
C ILE A 18 6.68 2.44 4.83
N TYR A 19 5.77 1.63 5.35
CA TYR A 19 6.03 0.24 5.68
C TYR A 19 4.92 -0.66 5.16
N ARG A 20 5.26 -1.91 4.85
CA ARG A 20 4.29 -2.95 4.50
C ARG A 20 4.73 -4.26 5.10
N ILE A 21 3.83 -4.93 5.82
CA ILE A 21 4.01 -6.30 6.27
C ILE A 21 3.41 -7.22 5.21
N MET A 22 4.16 -8.24 4.82
CA MET A 22 3.71 -9.28 3.90
C MET A 22 4.24 -10.65 4.35
N PRO A 23 3.61 -11.76 3.92
CA PRO A 23 4.15 -13.08 4.17
C PRO A 23 5.59 -13.21 3.66
N VAL A 24 6.45 -13.92 4.39
CA VAL A 24 7.85 -14.11 3.99
C VAL A 24 7.96 -14.76 2.60
N SER A 25 7.05 -15.68 2.26
CA SER A 25 6.98 -16.26 0.91
C SER A 25 6.78 -15.20 -0.19
N ARG A 26 5.97 -14.16 0.08
CA ARG A 26 5.77 -13.04 -0.84
C ARG A 26 6.99 -12.12 -0.92
N LEU A 27 7.68 -11.91 0.20
CA LEU A 27 8.96 -11.18 0.19
C LEU A 27 9.99 -11.91 -0.67
N LEU A 28 10.19 -13.22 -0.44
CA LEU A 28 11.15 -14.01 -1.21
C LEU A 28 10.80 -14.06 -2.70
N GLN A 29 9.50 -14.21 -3.01
CA GLN A 29 9.00 -14.10 -4.38
C GLN A 29 9.31 -12.73 -4.99
N CYS A 30 9.10 -11.64 -4.26
CA CYS A 30 9.40 -10.28 -4.70
C CYS A 30 10.90 -10.08 -4.98
N LEU A 31 11.78 -10.65 -4.16
CA LEU A 31 13.24 -10.60 -4.34
C LEU A 31 13.70 -11.43 -5.56
N GLU A 32 13.06 -12.57 -5.79
CA GLU A 32 13.37 -13.45 -6.93
C GLU A 32 12.87 -12.87 -8.26
N GLU A 33 11.60 -12.51 -8.31
CA GLU A 33 10.91 -12.12 -9.54
C GLU A 33 11.01 -10.62 -9.80
N GLN A 34 11.64 -9.85 -8.91
CA GLN A 34 11.85 -8.41 -9.02
C GLN A 34 10.55 -7.65 -9.33
N ARG A 35 9.46 -8.02 -8.63
CA ARG A 35 8.14 -7.42 -8.86
C ARG A 35 7.33 -7.29 -7.58
N LEU A 36 6.54 -6.22 -7.53
CA LEU A 36 5.43 -6.07 -6.60
C LEU A 36 4.12 -6.32 -7.33
N VAL A 37 3.07 -6.60 -6.56
CA VAL A 37 1.74 -6.90 -7.11
C VAL A 37 0.71 -5.94 -6.53
N LEU A 38 -0.01 -5.26 -7.41
CA LEU A 38 -1.24 -4.54 -7.09
C LEU A 38 -2.43 -5.46 -7.30
N VAL A 39 -3.47 -5.30 -6.47
CA VAL A 39 -4.70 -6.09 -6.54
C VAL A 39 -5.91 -5.19 -6.74
N PRO A 40 -6.97 -5.66 -7.40
CA PRO A 40 -8.22 -4.91 -7.49
C PRO A 40 -8.78 -4.58 -6.09
N PRO A 41 -9.31 -3.36 -5.85
CA PRO A 41 -9.90 -2.96 -4.56
C PRO A 41 -11.04 -3.87 -4.07
N ILE A 42 -11.71 -4.59 -4.96
CA ILE A 42 -12.73 -5.59 -4.59
C ILE A 42 -12.17 -6.74 -3.74
N LYS A 43 -10.85 -6.94 -3.75
CA LYS A 43 -10.15 -7.93 -2.92
C LYS A 43 -9.72 -7.38 -1.55
N TRP A 44 -10.03 -6.12 -1.24
CA TRP A 44 -9.76 -5.53 0.07
C TRP A 44 -10.87 -5.88 1.06
N ASP A 45 -10.53 -6.00 2.34
CA ASP A 45 -11.44 -6.52 3.37
C ASP A 45 -12.55 -5.53 3.78
N ASP A 46 -12.35 -4.21 3.64
CA ASP A 46 -13.37 -3.22 4.01
C ASP A 46 -14.37 -3.00 2.86
N PRO A 47 -15.66 -3.40 3.01
CA PRO A 47 -16.65 -3.29 1.96
C PRO A 47 -16.92 -1.83 1.53
N PHE A 48 -16.57 -0.85 2.37
CA PHE A 48 -16.76 0.57 2.07
C PHE A 48 -15.68 1.15 1.15
N GLU A 49 -14.51 0.52 1.03
CA GLU A 49 -13.41 1.04 0.22
C GLU A 49 -13.73 1.01 -1.28
N ASN A 50 -14.62 0.11 -1.70
CA ASN A 50 -15.07 0.00 -3.08
C ASN A 50 -16.46 0.61 -3.31
N TRP A 51 -17.02 1.35 -2.34
CA TRP A 51 -18.42 1.81 -2.39
C TRP A 51 -18.70 2.62 -3.66
N LEU A 52 -17.91 3.65 -3.96
CA LEU A 52 -18.18 4.51 -5.11
C LEU A 52 -18.10 3.74 -6.44
N LEU A 53 -17.09 2.88 -6.61
CA LEU A 53 -16.91 2.04 -7.80
C LEU A 53 -17.90 0.87 -7.88
N SER A 54 -18.59 0.56 -6.78
CA SER A 54 -19.66 -0.44 -6.73
C SER A 54 -21.06 0.19 -6.79
N SER A 55 -21.16 1.51 -6.87
CA SER A 55 -22.43 2.25 -6.91
C SER A 55 -22.94 2.43 -8.33
N ARG A 56 -24.27 2.54 -8.47
CA ARG A 56 -24.89 3.03 -9.71
C ARG A 56 -24.72 4.54 -9.79
N VAL A 57 -24.24 5.03 -10.92
CA VAL A 57 -24.02 6.45 -11.18
C VAL A 57 -25.06 6.94 -12.16
N LYS A 58 -25.70 8.08 -11.86
CA LYS A 58 -26.62 8.70 -12.79
C LYS A 58 -25.82 9.50 -13.80
N LEU A 59 -25.88 9.12 -15.07
CA LEU A 59 -25.22 9.83 -16.17
C LEU A 59 -25.89 11.21 -16.32
N SER A 60 -25.10 12.28 -16.21
CA SER A 60 -25.60 13.65 -16.33
C SER A 60 -26.09 13.99 -17.74
N SER A 61 -25.63 13.26 -18.76
CA SER A 61 -26.01 13.45 -20.16
C SER A 61 -27.35 12.81 -20.54
N THR A 62 -27.66 11.61 -20.00
CA THR A 62 -28.86 10.83 -20.39
C THR A 62 -29.87 10.69 -19.25
N GLY A 63 -29.47 10.94 -18.00
CA GLY A 63 -30.28 10.69 -16.82
C GLY A 63 -30.41 9.21 -16.46
N GLU A 64 -29.82 8.31 -17.23
CA GLU A 64 -29.84 6.86 -17.00
C GLU A 64 -28.87 6.45 -15.90
N LEU A 65 -29.14 5.28 -15.30
CA LEU A 65 -28.24 4.65 -14.35
C LEU A 65 -27.19 3.85 -15.11
N GLY A 66 -25.93 4.29 -15.07
CA GLY A 66 -24.77 3.50 -15.45
C GLY A 66 -24.16 2.80 -14.24
N ASP A 67 -23.39 1.75 -14.50
CA ASP A 67 -22.47 1.19 -13.51
C ASP A 67 -21.03 1.69 -13.77
N MET A 68 -20.17 1.45 -12.80
CA MET A 68 -18.75 1.83 -12.84
C MET A 68 -17.87 0.61 -13.09
N GLU A 69 -18.42 -0.48 -13.62
CA GLU A 69 -17.71 -1.77 -13.72
C GLU A 69 -16.46 -1.66 -14.60
N SER A 70 -16.57 -0.97 -15.73
CA SER A 70 -15.46 -0.76 -16.66
C SER A 70 -14.27 -0.04 -16.03
N ILE A 71 -14.53 0.91 -15.12
CA ILE A 71 -13.50 1.62 -14.35
C ILE A 71 -13.01 0.72 -13.22
N ARG A 72 -13.91 0.15 -12.42
CA ARG A 72 -13.60 -0.72 -11.29
C ARG A 72 -12.63 -1.84 -11.67
N ASN A 73 -12.85 -2.48 -12.81
CA ASN A 73 -12.06 -3.62 -13.27
C ASN A 73 -10.65 -3.23 -13.78
N LYS A 74 -10.39 -1.92 -13.96
CA LYS A 74 -9.09 -1.36 -14.32
C LYS A 74 -8.29 -0.80 -13.15
N VAL A 75 -8.89 -0.71 -11.97
CA VAL A 75 -8.24 -0.10 -10.81
C VAL A 75 -7.59 -1.17 -9.94
N TYR A 76 -6.33 -0.92 -9.59
CA TYR A 76 -5.51 -1.78 -8.75
C TYR A 76 -4.84 -0.92 -7.70
N GLY A 77 -4.55 -1.49 -6.53
CA GLY A 77 -3.75 -0.81 -5.55
C GLY A 77 -3.08 -1.73 -4.56
N GLN A 78 -2.29 -1.11 -3.70
CA GLN A 78 -1.59 -1.76 -2.61
C GLN A 78 -1.46 -0.79 -1.43
N CYS A 79 -1.81 -1.26 -0.23
CA CYS A 79 -1.78 -0.46 0.99
C CYS A 79 -0.43 -0.56 1.69
N TRP A 80 0.04 0.59 2.15
CA TRP A 80 1.23 0.81 2.97
C TRP A 80 0.81 1.59 4.22
N THR A 81 1.64 1.62 5.25
CA THR A 81 1.37 2.38 6.47
C THR A 81 2.51 3.32 6.82
N GLN A 82 2.20 4.44 7.47
CA GLN A 82 3.19 5.31 8.09
C GLN A 82 3.61 4.84 9.50
N HIS A 83 2.98 3.80 10.06
CA HIS A 83 3.40 3.23 11.33
C HIS A 83 4.67 2.41 11.14
N ARG A 84 5.73 2.83 11.84
CA ARG A 84 7.00 2.08 11.87
C ARG A 84 6.79 0.67 12.40
N GLU A 85 6.07 0.52 13.50
CA GLU A 85 5.82 -0.76 14.15
C GLU A 85 4.73 -0.66 15.20
N THR A 86 3.78 -1.58 15.20
CA THR A 86 2.81 -1.79 16.29
C THR A 86 2.54 -3.28 16.46
N ASP A 87 2.13 -3.71 17.65
CA ASP A 87 1.71 -5.09 17.92
C ASP A 87 0.54 -5.51 17.01
N ALA A 88 -0.47 -4.64 16.90
CA ALA A 88 -1.67 -4.87 16.10
C ALA A 88 -1.34 -5.19 14.64
N MET A 89 -0.39 -4.47 14.03
CA MET A 89 0.03 -4.73 12.65
C MET A 89 0.63 -6.13 12.47
N TRP A 90 1.46 -6.60 13.41
CA TRP A 90 2.01 -7.96 13.35
C TRP A 90 0.89 -9.01 13.51
N ARG A 91 -0.07 -8.77 14.39
CA ARG A 91 -1.21 -9.68 14.59
C ARG A 91 -2.11 -9.77 13.37
N ILE A 92 -2.36 -8.64 12.69
CA ILE A 92 -3.26 -8.55 11.53
C ILE A 92 -2.60 -9.15 10.27
N TYR A 93 -1.36 -8.76 9.98
CA TYR A 93 -0.71 -9.10 8.70
C TYR A 93 0.28 -10.28 8.76
N SER A 94 0.56 -10.80 9.97
CA SER A 94 1.49 -11.92 10.23
C SER A 94 0.89 -12.83 11.30
N SER A 95 -0.36 -13.27 11.10
CA SER A 95 -1.10 -14.08 12.08
C SER A 95 -0.40 -15.41 12.39
N ASP A 96 0.28 -16.00 11.40
CA ASP A 96 1.08 -17.22 11.49
C ASP A 96 2.53 -16.99 11.93
N THR A 97 2.89 -15.76 12.33
CA THR A 97 4.25 -15.32 12.69
C THR A 97 5.26 -15.31 11.54
N ASN A 98 4.82 -15.60 10.31
CA ASN A 98 5.67 -15.72 9.14
C ASN A 98 5.59 -14.48 8.23
N GLY A 99 5.66 -13.30 8.84
CA GLY A 99 5.62 -12.01 8.17
C GLY A 99 6.97 -11.30 8.16
N ALA A 100 7.19 -10.54 7.10
CA ALA A 100 8.28 -9.59 6.99
C ALA A 100 7.74 -8.20 6.65
N LYS A 101 8.28 -7.20 7.34
CA LYS A 101 8.01 -5.78 7.14
C LYS A 101 9.11 -5.19 6.26
N VAL A 102 8.73 -4.61 5.15
CA VAL A 102 9.64 -3.83 4.30
C VAL A 102 9.44 -2.34 4.54
N LYS A 103 10.52 -1.56 4.40
CA LYS A 103 10.53 -0.09 4.51
C LYS A 103 10.92 0.53 3.16
N THR A 104 10.22 1.57 2.75
CA THR A 104 10.52 2.38 1.55
C THR A 104 9.95 3.80 1.70
N THR A 105 9.91 4.59 0.64
CA THR A 105 9.28 5.92 0.60
C THR A 105 8.21 6.01 -0.48
N PRO A 106 7.21 6.91 -0.34
CA PRO A 106 6.23 7.14 -1.39
C PRO A 106 6.84 7.46 -2.75
N ARG A 107 7.90 8.28 -2.78
CA ARG A 107 8.61 8.63 -4.02
C ARG A 107 9.17 7.39 -4.72
N LYS A 108 9.93 6.56 -4.01
CA LYS A 108 10.54 5.33 -4.57
C LYS A 108 9.49 4.40 -5.21
N LEU A 109 8.38 4.17 -4.51
CA LEU A 109 7.32 3.29 -5.01
C LEU A 109 6.60 3.84 -6.23
N LEU A 110 6.23 5.12 -6.21
CA LEU A 110 5.52 5.70 -7.35
C LEU A 110 6.42 5.73 -8.59
N GLU A 111 7.68 6.16 -8.46
CA GLU A 111 8.60 6.18 -9.60
C GLU A 111 8.82 4.78 -10.19
N ALA A 112 8.88 3.73 -9.37
CA ALA A 112 8.96 2.36 -9.89
C ALA A 112 7.72 1.95 -10.69
N LEU A 113 6.52 2.27 -10.20
CA LEU A 113 5.28 2.01 -10.94
C LEU A 113 5.24 2.80 -12.26
N LYS A 114 5.64 4.08 -12.24
CA LYS A 114 5.69 4.92 -13.45
C LYS A 114 6.70 4.40 -14.47
N ALA A 115 7.84 3.88 -14.02
CA ALA A 115 8.88 3.32 -14.87
C ALA A 115 8.40 2.05 -15.60
N ASP A 116 7.61 1.20 -14.94
CA ASP A 116 7.03 -0.02 -15.52
C ASP A 116 5.84 0.27 -16.46
N THR A 117 5.14 1.40 -16.24
CA THR A 117 3.95 1.80 -17.01
C THR A 117 4.13 3.19 -17.67
N PRO A 118 5.16 3.39 -18.52
CA PRO A 118 5.59 4.72 -18.94
C PRO A 118 4.52 5.49 -19.73
N GLN A 119 3.67 4.77 -20.47
CA GLN A 119 2.61 5.38 -21.24
C GLN A 119 1.49 5.88 -20.31
N PHE A 120 1.25 7.19 -20.33
CA PHE A 120 0.23 7.85 -19.49
C PHE A 120 0.44 7.67 -17.98
N SER A 121 1.66 7.41 -17.53
CA SER A 121 1.97 7.25 -16.10
C SER A 121 1.53 8.45 -15.26
N ASP A 122 1.64 9.66 -15.80
CA ASP A 122 1.22 10.92 -15.18
C ASP A 122 -0.29 11.03 -14.90
N VAL A 123 -1.13 10.23 -15.55
CA VAL A 123 -2.59 10.22 -15.35
C VAL A 123 -3.13 8.86 -14.92
N SER A 124 -2.28 7.85 -14.77
CA SER A 124 -2.71 6.48 -14.42
C SER A 124 -2.08 5.95 -13.13
N CYS A 125 -0.92 6.47 -12.72
CA CYS A 125 -0.17 6.06 -11.54
C CYS A 125 -0.29 7.08 -10.43
N PHE A 126 -0.67 6.65 -9.24
CA PHE A 126 -0.88 7.54 -8.11
C PHE A 126 -0.35 6.92 -6.82
N ILE A 127 0.07 7.78 -5.90
CA ILE A 127 0.27 7.41 -4.51
C ILE A 127 -0.33 8.47 -3.61
N GLY A 128 -1.01 8.06 -2.53
CA GLY A 128 -1.64 9.05 -1.67
C GLY A 128 -1.92 8.60 -0.26
N LYS A 129 -2.00 9.60 0.62
CA LYS A 129 -2.36 9.43 2.03
C LYS A 129 -3.87 9.31 2.18
N VAL A 130 -4.32 8.30 2.91
CA VAL A 130 -5.73 8.06 3.18
C VAL A 130 -6.26 9.13 4.14
N ARG A 131 -7.42 9.71 3.82
CA ARG A 131 -8.18 10.62 4.67
C ARG A 131 -9.23 9.83 5.44
N TYR A 132 -9.22 9.99 6.75
CA TYR A 132 -10.13 9.32 7.65
C TYR A 132 -11.28 10.25 8.03
N GLN A 133 -12.51 9.81 7.80
CA GLN A 133 -13.70 10.64 7.94
C GLN A 133 -14.86 9.87 8.61
N THR A 134 -15.81 10.61 9.19
CA THR A 134 -17.08 10.01 9.61
C THR A 134 -17.88 9.57 8.38
N GLN A 135 -18.82 8.64 8.54
CA GLN A 135 -19.66 8.16 7.43
C GLN A 135 -20.38 9.30 6.69
N LYS A 136 -20.91 10.30 7.42
CA LYS A 136 -21.58 11.46 6.83
C LYS A 136 -20.63 12.29 5.95
N GLN A 137 -19.41 12.52 6.44
CA GLN A 137 -18.37 13.26 5.69
C GLN A 137 -17.91 12.47 4.46
N LEU A 138 -17.72 11.16 4.61
CA LEU A 138 -17.30 10.27 3.52
C LEU A 138 -18.30 10.30 2.37
N VAL A 139 -19.61 10.17 2.66
CA VAL A 139 -20.66 10.29 1.62
C VAL A 139 -20.63 11.66 0.95
N SER A 140 -20.43 12.74 1.70
CA SER A 140 -20.32 14.09 1.13
C SER A 140 -19.10 14.24 0.23
N SER A 141 -17.93 13.78 0.67
CA SER A 141 -16.68 13.85 -0.08
C SER A 141 -16.74 13.03 -1.37
N LEU A 142 -17.26 11.80 -1.31
CA LEU A 142 -17.41 10.94 -2.49
C LEU A 142 -18.43 11.51 -3.50
N LYS A 143 -19.54 12.12 -3.05
CA LYS A 143 -20.51 12.75 -3.95
C LYS A 143 -19.97 14.00 -4.66
N SER A 144 -19.07 14.73 -4.01
CA SER A 144 -18.44 15.93 -4.59
C SER A 144 -17.27 15.62 -5.52
N LEU A 145 -16.88 14.36 -5.65
CA LEU A 145 -15.67 13.97 -6.33
C LEU A 145 -15.88 13.90 -7.84
N ASP A 146 -15.10 14.68 -8.59
CA ASP A 146 -15.04 14.57 -10.04
C ASP A 146 -14.22 13.33 -10.44
N LEU A 147 -14.93 12.23 -10.73
CA LEU A 147 -14.33 10.96 -11.11
C LEU A 147 -13.63 11.00 -12.47
N PHE A 148 -14.12 11.85 -13.37
CA PHE A 148 -13.64 11.98 -14.75
C PHE A 148 -12.72 13.18 -14.92
N ASN A 149 -12.12 13.64 -13.82
CA ASN A 149 -11.14 14.72 -13.83
C ASN A 149 -10.05 14.42 -14.87
N THR A 150 -9.75 15.41 -15.70
CA THR A 150 -8.80 15.31 -16.82
C THR A 150 -7.37 14.95 -16.41
N ASN A 151 -7.02 15.09 -15.13
CA ASN A 151 -5.71 14.65 -14.59
C ASN A 151 -5.69 13.17 -14.12
N GLY A 152 -6.78 12.41 -14.32
CA GLY A 152 -6.90 10.99 -13.95
C GLY A 152 -7.02 10.70 -12.45
N SER A 153 -6.80 11.69 -11.59
CA SER A 153 -6.73 11.48 -10.13
C SER A 153 -8.09 11.21 -9.47
N GLY A 154 -9.21 11.42 -10.17
CA GLY A 154 -10.55 11.27 -9.60
C GLY A 154 -10.79 9.87 -9.03
N VAL A 155 -10.59 8.86 -9.87
CA VAL A 155 -10.72 7.45 -9.49
C VAL A 155 -9.76 7.11 -8.34
N ALA A 156 -8.49 7.53 -8.41
CA ALA A 156 -7.52 7.30 -7.35
C ALA A 156 -7.92 7.97 -6.02
N LYS A 157 -8.41 9.22 -6.06
CA LYS A 157 -8.91 9.96 -4.88
C LYS A 157 -10.07 9.24 -4.21
N SER A 158 -10.94 8.57 -4.96
CA SER A 158 -12.06 7.82 -4.38
C SER A 158 -11.59 6.68 -3.46
N LEU A 159 -10.42 6.10 -3.75
CA LEU A 159 -9.80 5.04 -2.94
C LEU A 159 -8.99 5.58 -1.76
N LEU A 160 -8.92 6.89 -1.56
CA LEU A 160 -8.14 7.53 -0.49
C LEU A 160 -9.03 8.08 0.64
N TYR A 161 -10.26 7.59 0.75
CA TYR A 161 -11.15 7.85 1.88
C TYR A 161 -11.44 6.56 2.62
N LYS A 162 -11.33 6.59 3.95
CA LYS A 162 -11.66 5.46 4.82
C LYS A 162 -12.41 5.95 6.04
N ARG A 163 -13.17 5.06 6.68
CA ARG A 163 -13.93 5.40 7.89
C ARG A 163 -12.97 5.68 9.05
N ARG A 164 -13.34 6.60 9.95
CA ARG A 164 -12.48 7.08 11.04
C ARG A 164 -12.00 5.97 11.97
N GLU A 165 -12.77 4.90 12.12
CA GLU A 165 -12.45 3.72 12.94
C GLU A 165 -11.14 3.05 12.52
N PHE A 166 -10.74 3.19 11.25
CA PHE A 166 -9.51 2.64 10.69
C PHE A 166 -8.32 3.61 10.73
N SER A 167 -8.46 4.79 11.37
CA SER A 167 -7.39 5.80 11.38
C SER A 167 -6.08 5.31 12.02
N HIS A 168 -6.16 4.26 12.83
CA HIS A 168 -5.03 3.59 13.45
C HIS A 168 -4.11 2.87 12.44
N GLU A 169 -4.52 2.69 11.19
CA GLU A 169 -3.67 2.08 10.15
C GLU A 169 -2.72 3.08 9.50
N ARG A 170 -3.04 4.39 9.52
CA ARG A 170 -2.27 5.48 8.88
C ARG A 170 -1.82 5.14 7.45
N GLU A 171 -2.78 4.77 6.62
CA GLU A 171 -2.51 4.21 5.30
C GLU A 171 -2.00 5.24 4.27
N VAL A 172 -1.11 4.76 3.43
CA VAL A 172 -0.72 5.35 2.14
C VAL A 172 -0.97 4.28 1.08
N ARG A 173 -1.66 4.62 -0.01
CA ARG A 173 -2.00 3.67 -1.07
C ARG A 173 -1.31 4.05 -2.35
N ILE A 174 -0.65 3.09 -2.98
CA ILE A 174 -0.28 3.18 -4.39
C ILE A 174 -1.46 2.65 -5.22
N VAL A 175 -1.80 3.34 -6.30
CA VAL A 175 -2.98 3.08 -7.13
C VAL A 175 -2.58 3.17 -8.61
N TYR A 176 -3.02 2.18 -9.38
CA TYR A 176 -2.94 2.16 -10.84
C TYR A 176 -4.35 2.03 -11.43
N THR A 177 -4.66 2.80 -12.46
CA THR A 177 -6.04 2.95 -12.97
C THR A 177 -6.27 2.46 -14.41
N GLU A 178 -5.24 1.88 -15.04
CA GLU A 178 -5.32 1.30 -16.40
C GLU A 178 -4.92 -0.18 -16.41
N GLY A 179 -5.06 -0.88 -15.28
CA GLY A 179 -4.69 -2.29 -15.19
C GLY A 179 -5.68 -3.21 -15.88
N THR A 180 -5.25 -4.46 -16.08
CA THR A 180 -6.06 -5.51 -16.69
C THR A 180 -5.82 -6.85 -15.99
N GLY A 181 -6.84 -7.70 -15.94
CA GLY A 181 -6.74 -9.05 -15.38
C GLY A 181 -7.12 -9.19 -13.90
N ALA A 182 -6.55 -10.19 -13.23
CA ALA A 182 -6.88 -10.52 -11.84
C ALA A 182 -5.96 -9.84 -10.81
N ILE A 183 -4.75 -9.49 -11.24
CA ILE A 183 -3.69 -8.81 -10.49
C ILE A 183 -2.88 -7.98 -11.48
N HIS A 184 -2.19 -6.95 -11.00
CA HIS A 184 -1.27 -6.15 -11.81
C HIS A 184 0.13 -6.20 -11.18
N PRO A 185 1.02 -7.07 -11.67
CA PRO A 185 2.43 -7.03 -11.29
C PRO A 185 3.10 -5.83 -11.95
N PHE A 186 4.06 -5.21 -11.26
CA PHE A 186 4.94 -4.20 -11.84
C PHE A 186 6.38 -4.46 -11.39
N THR A 187 7.31 -4.23 -12.32
CA THR A 187 8.74 -4.46 -12.09
C THR A 187 9.29 -3.45 -11.08
N ILE A 188 10.09 -3.95 -10.16
CA ILE A 188 10.85 -3.13 -9.21
C ILE A 188 12.28 -3.67 -9.12
N ASP A 189 13.23 -2.84 -8.71
CA ASP A 189 14.49 -3.36 -8.15
C ASP A 189 14.37 -3.35 -6.62
N PRO A 190 14.15 -4.51 -5.96
CA PRO A 190 13.97 -4.56 -4.51
C PRO A 190 15.16 -4.01 -3.72
N ASN A 191 16.37 -4.10 -4.29
CA ASN A 191 17.61 -3.70 -3.63
C ASN A 191 17.78 -2.16 -3.60
N SER A 192 17.13 -1.43 -4.51
CA SER A 192 17.08 0.04 -4.48
C SER A 192 15.80 0.59 -3.84
N ILE A 193 14.69 -0.14 -3.98
CA ILE A 193 13.37 0.27 -3.48
C ILE A 193 13.24 0.08 -1.98
N PHE A 194 13.70 -1.05 -1.43
CA PHE A 194 13.60 -1.30 0.01
C PHE A 194 14.86 -0.86 0.75
N ASP A 195 14.66 -0.13 1.86
CA ASP A 195 15.76 0.32 2.72
C ASP A 195 16.06 -0.69 3.83
N GLU A 196 15.04 -1.44 4.25
CA GLU A 196 15.10 -2.33 5.41
C GLU A 196 14.04 -3.44 5.30
N ILE A 197 14.42 -4.63 5.78
CA ILE A 197 13.56 -5.79 5.97
C ILE A 197 13.63 -6.20 7.45
N VAL A 198 12.47 -6.22 8.12
CA VAL A 198 12.34 -6.65 9.52
C VAL A 198 11.38 -7.82 9.60
N PHE A 199 11.80 -8.94 10.16
CA PHE A 199 10.96 -10.11 10.39
C PHE A 199 10.15 -9.99 11.68
N ASP A 200 9.00 -10.68 11.72
CA ASP A 200 8.09 -10.73 12.87
C ASP A 200 8.85 -11.01 14.18
N PRO A 201 8.54 -10.31 15.28
CA PRO A 201 9.22 -10.54 16.56
C PRO A 201 9.02 -11.95 17.14
N ARG A 202 8.02 -12.72 16.67
CA ARG A 202 7.66 -14.06 17.15
C ARG A 202 8.24 -15.20 16.32
N VAL A 203 8.85 -14.89 15.16
CA VAL A 203 9.46 -15.93 14.34
C VAL A 203 10.56 -16.66 15.13
N ASP A 204 10.67 -17.98 14.94
CA ASP A 204 11.74 -18.76 15.55
C ASP A 204 13.13 -18.26 15.11
N LYS A 205 14.13 -18.38 16.00
CA LYS A 205 15.48 -17.85 15.75
C LYS A 205 16.20 -18.58 14.61
N HIS A 206 16.04 -19.90 14.51
CA HIS A 206 16.65 -20.67 13.43
C HIS A 206 15.99 -20.35 12.10
N LEU A 207 14.66 -20.21 12.12
CA LEU A 207 13.89 -19.81 10.94
C LEU A 207 14.25 -18.40 10.48
N PHE A 208 14.37 -17.44 11.39
CA PHE A 208 14.89 -16.09 11.10
C PHE A 208 16.28 -16.15 10.48
N SER A 209 17.19 -16.96 11.03
CA SER A 209 18.53 -17.12 10.49
C SER A 209 18.49 -17.62 9.04
N ALA A 210 17.63 -18.60 8.74
CA ALA A 210 17.45 -19.09 7.37
C ALA A 210 16.90 -18.00 6.44
N TYR A 211 15.88 -17.24 6.86
CA TYR A 211 15.33 -16.14 6.07
C TYR A 211 16.35 -15.02 5.83
N LYS A 212 17.11 -14.64 6.85
CA LYS A 212 18.18 -13.64 6.72
C LYS A 212 19.22 -14.09 5.71
N THR A 213 19.67 -15.35 5.77
CA THR A 213 20.60 -15.91 4.78
C THR A 213 20.01 -15.87 3.36
N ALA A 214 18.74 -16.23 3.18
CA ALA A 214 18.08 -16.19 1.88
C ALA A 214 18.01 -14.77 1.29
N VAL A 215 17.66 -13.77 2.10
CA VAL A 215 17.60 -12.36 1.68
C VAL A 215 19.01 -11.85 1.32
N VAL A 216 20.02 -12.15 2.14
CA VAL A 216 21.41 -11.74 1.87
C VAL A 216 21.96 -12.43 0.61
N ALA A 217 21.63 -13.70 0.38
CA ALA A 217 22.02 -14.42 -0.84
C ALA A 217 21.42 -13.82 -2.12
N LYS A 218 20.30 -13.08 -2.02
CA LYS A 218 19.71 -12.31 -3.11
C LYS A 218 20.36 -10.92 -3.30
N GLY A 219 21.42 -10.62 -2.55
CA GLY A 219 22.21 -9.40 -2.70
C GLY A 219 21.57 -8.16 -2.08
N PHE A 220 20.60 -8.33 -1.17
CA PHE A 220 19.93 -7.18 -0.55
C PHE A 220 20.92 -6.34 0.28
N PRO A 221 21.14 -5.05 -0.06
CA PRO A 221 22.16 -4.23 0.57
C PRO A 221 21.69 -3.58 1.88
N GLY A 222 20.37 -3.55 2.10
CA GLY A 222 19.75 -2.91 3.25
C GLY A 222 19.85 -3.75 4.53
N ARG A 223 19.33 -3.18 5.62
CA ARG A 223 19.32 -3.85 6.92
C ARG A 223 18.31 -5.01 6.94
N VAL A 224 18.73 -6.16 7.47
CA VAL A 224 17.90 -7.36 7.64
C VAL A 224 17.93 -7.81 9.10
N ASP A 225 16.83 -7.58 9.81
CA ASP A 225 16.73 -7.81 11.26
C ASP A 225 15.46 -8.55 11.66
N GLN A 226 15.45 -9.05 12.89
CA GLN A 226 14.24 -9.51 13.56
C GLN A 226 13.75 -8.40 14.50
N SER A 227 12.45 -8.11 14.50
CA SER A 227 11.89 -7.13 15.43
C SER A 227 12.18 -7.50 16.88
N VAL A 228 12.47 -6.50 17.70
CA VAL A 228 12.75 -6.64 19.13
C VAL A 228 11.53 -6.30 20.00
N LEU A 229 10.35 -6.11 19.39
CA LEU A 229 9.14 -5.63 20.08
C LEU A 229 8.77 -6.42 21.34
N TYR A 230 9.03 -7.74 21.37
CA TYR A 230 8.76 -8.60 22.53
C TYR A 230 10.01 -8.96 23.33
N LYS A 231 11.18 -8.42 23.00
CA LYS A 231 12.42 -8.67 23.75
C LYS A 231 12.49 -7.69 24.92
N PRO A 232 12.82 -8.15 26.14
CA PRO A 232 13.02 -7.25 27.26
C PRO A 232 14.17 -6.28 26.97
N PRO A 233 14.13 -5.04 27.49
CA PRO A 233 15.26 -4.12 27.38
C PRO A 233 16.51 -4.74 27.98
N ALA A 234 17.65 -4.61 27.29
CA ALA A 234 18.93 -5.17 27.76
C ALA A 234 19.38 -4.60 29.12
N GLU A 235 18.87 -3.43 29.50
CA GLU A 235 19.21 -2.70 30.73
C GLU A 235 18.30 -3.02 31.92
N LEU A 236 17.37 -3.98 31.81
CA LEU A 236 16.45 -4.32 32.90
C LEU A 236 17.12 -5.18 33.98
N LEU A 237 18.06 -4.60 34.72
CA LEU A 237 18.61 -5.19 35.95
C LEU A 237 17.75 -4.76 37.14
N ILE A 238 16.76 -5.58 37.49
CA ILE A 238 16.02 -5.40 38.75
C ILE A 238 16.90 -5.95 39.87
N ARG A 239 17.50 -5.06 40.66
CA ARG A 239 18.16 -5.45 41.92
C ARG A 239 17.07 -5.63 42.98
N ILE A 240 17.03 -6.81 43.59
CA ILE A 240 16.18 -7.14 44.74
C ILE A 240 16.94 -6.79 46.01
#